data_AF-A0AAN5BNF8-F1
#
_entry.id   AF-A0AAN5BNF8-F1
#
_cell.length_a   1.000
_cell.length_b   1.000
_cell.length_c   1.000
_cell.angle_alpha   90.00
_cell.angle_beta   90.00
_cell.angle_gamma   90.00
#
_symmetry.space_group_name_H-M   'P 1'
#
loop_
_entity.id
_entity.type
_entity.pdbx_description
1 polymer ?
#
loop_
_entity_poly.entity_id
_entity_poly.type
_entity_poly.pdbx_seq_one_letter_code
_entity_poly.pdbx_strand_id
1 'polypeptide(L)' 'MPISNGDALGRAMKAEIEDHTKALEVLEKDYTTRDGLDVDTLLDSDKHGALTYNDFLILPGYIGKDDF' A
#
# COMPACT_ATOMS: atom_id res chain seq x y z
N MET A 1 -34.13 -25.88 -19.51
CA MET A 1 -34.01 -24.40 -19.46
C MET A 1 -32.67 -24.06 -18.80
N PRO A 2 -31.99 -22.98 -19.19
CA PRO A 2 -30.64 -22.68 -18.73
C PRO A 2 -30.69 -22.50 -17.20
N ILE A 3 -29.80 -23.17 -16.46
CA ILE A 3 -29.68 -22.99 -15.02
C ILE A 3 -28.45 -22.12 -14.76
N SER A 4 -28.53 -20.88 -14.26
CA SER A 4 -29.20 -20.34 -13.05
C SER A 4 -28.49 -20.75 -11.76
N ASN A 5 -28.46 -19.82 -10.79
CA ASN A 5 -27.85 -19.92 -9.46
C ASN A 5 -27.68 -21.37 -8.96
N GLY A 6 -26.43 -21.86 -9.00
CA GLY A 6 -26.09 -23.21 -8.60
C GLY A 6 -24.69 -23.54 -9.09
N ASP A 7 -23.75 -23.63 -8.15
CA ASP A 7 -22.40 -24.18 -8.31
C ASP A 7 -21.21 -23.21 -8.56
N ALA A 8 -21.20 -22.08 -7.86
CA ALA A 8 -19.94 -21.37 -7.58
C ALA A 8 -19.19 -21.94 -6.36
N LEU A 9 -19.43 -23.20 -5.99
CA LEU A 9 -18.73 -23.87 -4.87
C LEU A 9 -17.56 -24.70 -5.40
N GLY A 10 -16.68 -24.09 -6.21
CA GLY A 10 -15.67 -24.88 -6.94
C GLY A 10 -14.32 -24.24 -7.18
N ARG A 11 -14.14 -22.94 -6.95
CA ARG A 11 -12.83 -22.27 -7.02
C ARG A 11 -12.77 -21.10 -6.04
N ALA A 12 -12.71 -21.41 -4.75
CA ALA A 12 -11.90 -20.55 -3.89
C ALA A 12 -10.49 -20.66 -4.47
N MET A 13 -10.10 -19.68 -5.29
CA MET A 13 -8.73 -19.53 -5.75
C MET A 13 -7.89 -19.60 -4.48
N LYS A 14 -7.12 -20.68 -4.33
CA LYS A 14 -6.25 -20.88 -3.18
C LYS A 14 -5.22 -19.77 -3.31
N ALA A 15 -5.49 -18.62 -2.68
CA ALA A 15 -4.51 -17.56 -2.60
C ALA A 15 -3.27 -18.20 -2.00
N GLU A 16 -2.17 -18.19 -2.74
CA GLU A 16 -0.88 -18.53 -2.16
C GLU A 16 -0.60 -17.43 -1.14
N ILE A 17 -0.79 -17.77 0.13
CA ILE A 17 -0.58 -16.84 1.23
C ILE A 17 0.93 -16.78 1.44
N GLU A 18 1.50 -15.59 1.26
CA GLU A 18 2.92 -15.35 1.50
C GLU A 18 3.30 -15.62 2.97
N ASP A 19 4.55 -16.03 3.17
CA ASP A 19 5.07 -16.27 4.52
C ASP A 19 5.22 -14.93 5.25
N HIS A 20 4.47 -14.75 6.33
CA HIS A 20 4.52 -13.57 7.19
C HIS A 20 5.91 -13.21 7.70
N THR A 21 6.82 -14.18 7.84
CA THR A 21 8.21 -13.92 8.27
C THR A 21 9.05 -13.19 7.22
N LYS A 22 8.61 -13.20 5.95
CA LYS A 22 9.28 -12.55 4.82
C LYS A 22 8.72 -11.16 4.51
N ALA A 23 7.85 -10.61 5.35
CA ALA A 23 7.16 -9.34 5.08
C ALA A 23 8.10 -8.18 4.71
N LEU A 24 9.25 -8.06 5.38
CA LEU A 24 10.24 -7.02 5.09
C LEU A 24 10.97 -7.24 3.76
N GLU A 25 11.30 -8.49 3.44
CA GLU A 25 11.95 -8.85 2.18
C GLU A 25 11.02 -8.55 0.99
N VAL A 26 9.74 -8.92 1.12
CA VAL A 26 8.70 -8.61 0.13
C VAL A 26 8.53 -7.10 -0.02
N LEU A 27 8.48 -6.35 1.09
CA LEU A 27 8.38 -4.90 1.06
C LEU A 27 9.53 -4.24 0.28
N GLU A 28 10.76 -4.73 0.46
CA GLU A 28 11.95 -4.19 -0.21
C GLU A 28 12.05 -4.58 -1.68
N LYS A 29 11.62 -5.80 -2.05
CA LYS A 29 11.81 -6.35 -3.40
C LYS A 29 10.68 -6.00 -4.36
N ASP A 30 9.44 -6.05 -3.88
CA ASP A 30 8.28 -6.08 -4.77
C ASP A 30 7.65 -4.69 -4.93
N TYR A 31 7.93 -3.76 -4.00
CA TYR A 31 7.44 -2.38 -4.07
C TYR A 31 8.52 -1.44 -4.58
N THR A 32 8.31 -0.90 -5.78
CA THR A 32 9.26 0.03 -6.42
C THR A 32 9.31 1.40 -5.76
N THR A 33 8.27 1.76 -5.01
CA THR A 33 8.14 3.04 -4.31
C THR A 33 7.60 2.80 -2.90
N ARG A 34 7.94 3.70 -1.98
CA ARG A 34 7.45 3.65 -0.60
C ARG A 34 6.00 4.14 -0.57
N ASP A 35 5.28 3.77 0.48
CA ASP A 35 3.92 4.28 0.72
C ASP A 35 3.91 5.81 0.92
N GLY A 36 2.83 6.45 0.51
CA GLY A 36 2.66 7.90 0.50
C GLY A 36 3.31 8.61 -0.69
N LEU A 37 3.59 9.90 -0.49
CA LEU A 37 4.28 10.76 -1.45
C LEU A 37 5.56 11.30 -0.81
N ASP A 38 6.64 11.32 -1.56
CA ASP A 38 7.80 12.12 -1.18
C ASP A 38 7.47 13.63 -1.26
N VAL A 39 8.29 14.46 -0.61
CA VAL A 39 8.04 15.90 -0.50
C VAL A 39 8.02 16.59 -1.88
N ASP A 40 8.87 16.16 -2.81
CA ASP A 40 8.96 16.78 -4.13
C ASP A 40 7.71 16.47 -4.95
N THR A 41 7.23 15.22 -4.89
CA THR A 41 5.97 14.82 -5.53
C THR A 41 4.76 15.47 -4.86
N LEU A 42 4.76 15.63 -3.53
CA LEU A 42 3.68 16.28 -2.80
C LEU A 42 3.55 17.77 -3.21
N LEU A 43 4.66 18.50 -3.26
CA LEU A 43 4.70 19.95 -3.51
C LEU A 43 4.64 20.33 -5.00
N ASP A 44 4.44 19.37 -5.90
CA ASP A 44 4.26 19.61 -7.33
C ASP A 44 3.02 20.50 -7.58
N SER A 45 3.27 21.80 -7.80
CA SER A 45 2.22 22.81 -7.96
C SER A 45 1.44 22.65 -9.26
N ASP A 46 2.02 22.01 -10.28
CA ASP A 46 1.34 21.75 -11.55
C ASP A 46 0.32 20.60 -11.38
N LYS A 47 0.59 19.66 -10.46
CA LYS A 47 -0.31 18.53 -10.18
C LYS A 47 -1.28 18.77 -9.03
N HIS A 48 -0.85 19.45 -7.97
CA HIS A 48 -1.59 19.56 -6.71
C HIS A 48 -1.97 21.01 -6.33
N GLY A 49 -1.53 22.01 -7.11
CA GLY A 49 -1.78 23.42 -6.81
C GLY A 49 -1.03 23.92 -5.57
N ALA A 50 -1.50 25.02 -4.99
CA ALA A 50 -0.91 25.58 -3.78
C ALA A 50 -1.50 24.89 -2.55
N LEU A 51 -0.68 24.07 -1.87
CA LEU A 51 -1.06 23.36 -0.66
C LEU A 51 -0.91 24.25 0.59
N THR A 52 -1.85 24.13 1.51
CA THR A 52 -1.77 24.64 2.88
C THR A 52 -1.55 23.48 3.87
N TYR A 53 -1.22 23.79 5.13
CA TYR A 53 -0.94 22.76 6.14
C TYR A 53 -2.07 21.75 6.38
N ASN A 54 -3.31 22.13 6.11
CA ASN A 54 -4.46 21.24 6.32
C ASN A 54 -4.70 20.28 5.14
N ASP A 55 -4.02 20.48 4.02
CA ASP A 55 -4.25 19.72 2.79
C ASP A 55 -3.41 18.43 2.72
N PHE A 56 -2.54 18.21 3.70
CA PHE A 56 -1.76 16.99 3.79
C PHE A 56 -1.66 16.48 5.23
N LEU A 57 -1.37 15.18 5.33
CA LEU A 57 -1.05 14.50 6.58
C LEU A 57 0.35 13.91 6.45
N ILE A 58 1.04 13.79 7.58
CA ILE A 58 2.34 13.15 7.65
C ILE A 58 2.12 11.69 8.02
N LEU A 59 2.63 10.78 7.18
CA LEU A 59 2.60 9.36 7.49
C LEU A 59 3.55 9.05 8.65
N PRO A 60 3.11 8.26 9.64
CA PRO A 60 3.96 7.90 10.77
C PRO A 60 5.10 6.96 10.33
N GLY A 61 6.26 7.15 10.93
CA GLY A 61 7.38 6.21 10.82
C GLY A 61 7.37 5.14 11.90
N TYR A 62 8.46 4.38 11.97
CA TYR A 62 8.73 3.44 13.05
C TYR A 62 9.15 4.19 14.33
N ILE A 63 8.64 3.75 15.49
CA ILE A 63 9.01 4.27 16.81
C ILE A 63 9.80 3.20 17.58
N GLY A 64 11.09 3.45 17.81
CA GLY A 64 11.99 2.65 18.64
C GLY A 64 13.20 3.50 19.04
N LYS A 65 13.64 3.43 20.31
CA LYS A 65 14.81 4.16 20.87
C LYS A 65 16.09 3.81 20.09
N ASP A 66 17.13 4.63 19.96
CA ASP A 66 17.41 6.08 19.96
C ASP A 66 18.79 6.14 19.24
N ASP A 67 18.99 6.93 18.20
CA ASP A 67 20.34 7.16 17.64
C ASP A 67 20.94 8.45 18.23
N PHE A 68 21.47 8.31 19.46
CA PHE A 68 22.65 9.02 19.98
C PHE A 68 23.59 7.99 20.61
#